data_AF-Q2TY82-F1
#
_entry.id   AF-Q2TY82-F1
#
_cell.length_a   1.000
_cell.length_b   1.000
_cell.length_c   1.000
_cell.angle_alpha   90.00
_cell.angle_beta   90.00
_cell.angle_gamma   90.00
#
_symmetry.space_group_name_H-M   'P 1'
#
loop_
_entity.id
_entity.type
_entity.pdbx_description
1 polymer ?
#
loop_
_entity_poly.entity_id
_entity_poly.type
_entity_poly.pdbx_seq_one_letter_code
_entity_poly.pdbx_strand_id
1 'polypeptide(L)'
;MCGIGAFLDFHNHSQPVSHQQLESEIDNGLDFIKHRGPDARGKWVNADGRVGLGHIRLSIVDPSPSGNQPFHDSRGDIHAVVNGELYDHERYREQLASEFDFKGNSDCEIVIALYKHYGASFLSHLRGEFALVLWDAKRELFFAARDRRN
;
A
#
# COMPACT_ATOMS: atom_id res chain seq x y z
N MET A 1 -13.75 -6.19 5.35
CA MET A 1 -12.37 -6.18 4.83
C MET A 1 -12.25 -5.10 3.79
N CYS A 2 -11.15 -4.35 3.77
CA CYS A 2 -10.87 -3.28 2.80
C CYS A 2 -10.87 -3.75 1.33
N GLY A 3 -10.74 -2.81 0.39
CA GLY A 3 -10.47 -3.07 -1.02
C GLY A 3 -9.16 -2.41 -1.43
N ILE A 4 -8.38 -3.07 -2.28
CA ILE A 4 -7.19 -2.48 -2.92
C ILE A 4 -7.31 -2.54 -4.43
N GLY A 5 -6.78 -1.52 -5.11
CA GLY A 5 -6.62 -1.47 -6.55
C GLY A 5 -5.22 -0.97 -6.89
N ALA A 6 -4.66 -1.45 -7.98
CA ALA A 6 -3.37 -0.97 -8.46
C ALA A 6 -3.32 -1.01 -10.00
N PHE A 7 -2.52 -0.11 -10.55
CA PHE A 7 -2.21 -0.01 -11.97
C PHE A 7 -0.69 0.02 -12.13
N LEU A 8 -0.22 -0.70 -13.14
CA LEU A 8 1.18 -0.73 -13.54
C LEU A 8 1.26 -0.77 -15.07
N ASP A 9 1.90 0.24 -15.65
CA ASP A 9 2.24 0.26 -17.06
C ASP A 9 3.64 -0.33 -17.29
N PHE A 10 3.67 -1.47 -18.00
CA PHE A 10 4.91 -2.15 -18.37
C PHE A 10 5.54 -1.61 -19.65
N HIS A 11 4.82 -0.79 -20.42
CA HIS A 11 5.25 -0.37 -21.74
C HIS A 11 5.92 1.00 -21.70
N ASN A 12 6.92 1.17 -22.56
CA ASN A 12 7.38 2.50 -22.97
C ASN A 12 6.49 2.94 -24.14
N HIS A 13 5.26 3.33 -23.84
CA HIS A 13 4.39 3.92 -24.86
C HIS A 13 4.99 5.25 -25.34
N SER A 14 4.92 5.50 -26.65
CA SER A 14 5.28 6.80 -27.23
C SER A 14 4.41 7.95 -26.69
N GLN A 15 3.27 7.61 -26.06
CA GLN A 15 2.34 8.48 -25.37
C GLN A 15 1.96 7.79 -24.05
N PRO A 16 2.58 8.14 -22.91
CA PRO A 16 2.21 7.60 -21.61
C PRO A 16 0.77 8.02 -21.24
N VAL A 17 0.10 7.20 -20.42
CA VAL A 17 -1.18 7.59 -19.82
C VAL A 17 -0.95 8.85 -19.00
N SER A 18 -1.78 9.88 -19.18
CA SER A 18 -1.61 11.10 -18.40
C SER A 18 -1.90 10.83 -16.92
N HIS A 19 -1.25 11.56 -16.02
CA HIS A 19 -1.48 11.45 -14.58
C HIS A 19 -2.98 11.52 -14.22
N GLN A 20 -3.70 12.47 -14.82
CA GLN A 20 -5.15 12.65 -14.62
C GLN A 20 -5.98 11.47 -15.16
N GLN A 21 -5.59 10.89 -16.30
CA GLN A 21 -6.25 9.70 -16.83
C GLN A 21 -6.06 8.52 -15.88
N LEU A 22 -4.84 8.30 -15.41
CA LEU A 22 -4.56 7.21 -14.48
C LEU A 22 -5.27 7.40 -13.12
N GLU A 23 -5.31 8.62 -12.59
CA GLU A 23 -6.11 8.92 -11.41
C GLU A 23 -7.59 8.56 -11.59
N SER A 24 -8.13 8.80 -12.79
CA SER A 24 -9.51 8.48 -13.14
C SER A 24 -9.74 6.97 -13.24
N GLU A 25 -8.78 6.23 -13.81
CA GLU A 25 -8.84 4.77 -13.90
C GLU A 25 -8.78 4.10 -12.51
N ILE A 26 -7.89 4.58 -11.64
CA ILE A 26 -7.86 4.14 -10.23
C ILE A 26 -9.22 4.43 -9.58
N ASP A 27 -9.76 5.64 -9.80
CA ASP A 27 -11.03 6.01 -9.20
C ASP A 27 -12.20 5.12 -9.64
N ASN A 28 -12.27 4.81 -10.94
CA ASN A 28 -13.26 3.90 -11.50
C ASN A 28 -13.13 2.49 -10.87
N GLY A 29 -11.89 1.99 -10.75
CA GLY A 29 -11.62 0.70 -10.10
C GLY A 29 -12.09 0.66 -8.65
N LEU A 30 -11.83 1.72 -7.89
CA LEU A 30 -12.27 1.82 -6.49
C LEU A 30 -13.79 1.88 -6.34
N ASP A 31 -14.52 2.45 -7.30
CA ASP A 31 -15.98 2.51 -7.26
C ASP A 31 -16.65 1.13 -7.33
N PHE A 32 -16.06 0.16 -8.04
CA PHE A 32 -16.55 -1.22 -8.09
C PHE A 32 -16.40 -1.95 -6.75
N ILE A 33 -15.40 -1.58 -5.95
CA ILE A 33 -15.07 -2.25 -4.68
C ILE A 33 -15.41 -1.41 -3.44
N LYS A 34 -16.04 -0.23 -3.60
CA LYS A 34 -16.38 0.69 -2.50
C LYS A 34 -17.20 0.05 -1.37
N HIS A 35 -18.03 -0.94 -1.71
CA HIS A 35 -18.87 -1.66 -0.75
C HIS A 35 -18.06 -2.44 0.30
N ARG A 36 -16.77 -2.69 0.06
CA ARG A 36 -15.88 -3.40 0.98
C ARG A 36 -15.45 -2.54 2.19
N GLY A 37 -15.44 -1.22 2.06
CA GLY A 37 -14.96 -0.31 3.10
C GLY A 37 -15.55 1.09 2.98
N PRO A 38 -16.60 1.42 3.75
CA PRO A 38 -17.31 2.70 3.61
C PRO A 38 -16.60 3.89 4.26
N ASP A 39 -15.50 3.68 5.00
CA ASP A 39 -15.01 4.68 5.97
C ASP A 39 -14.03 5.69 5.35
N ALA A 40 -13.16 5.24 4.44
CA ALA A 40 -12.24 6.13 3.76
C ALA A 40 -11.83 5.62 2.38
N ARG A 41 -11.43 6.55 1.53
CA ARG A 41 -10.88 6.31 0.19
C ARG A 41 -9.55 7.04 0.08
N GLY A 42 -8.56 6.39 -0.51
CA GLY A 42 -7.29 7.03 -0.84
C GLY A 42 -6.71 6.48 -2.13
N LYS A 43 -5.88 7.30 -2.77
CA LYS A 43 -5.16 6.95 -3.98
C LYS A 43 -3.82 7.68 -4.03
N TRP A 44 -2.90 7.13 -4.81
CA TRP A 44 -1.64 7.76 -5.14
C TRP A 44 -1.28 7.35 -6.57
N VAL A 45 -0.79 8.31 -7.35
CA VAL A 45 -0.26 8.08 -8.71
C VAL A 45 1.12 8.70 -8.78
N ASN A 46 2.09 7.94 -9.28
CA ASN A 46 3.47 8.42 -9.43
C ASN A 46 3.57 9.53 -10.50
N ALA A 47 4.64 10.32 -10.44
CA ALA A 47 4.74 11.55 -11.24
C ALA A 47 4.71 11.32 -12.76
N ASP A 48 5.19 10.18 -13.24
CA ASP A 48 5.23 9.84 -14.67
C ASP A 48 3.96 9.09 -15.16
N GLY A 49 2.99 8.84 -14.28
CA GLY A 49 1.71 8.20 -14.64
C GLY A 49 1.82 6.71 -14.97
N ARG A 50 2.86 6.01 -14.51
CA ARG A 50 3.06 4.57 -14.77
C ARG A 50 2.56 3.66 -13.66
N VAL A 51 2.45 4.18 -12.43
CA VAL A 51 2.04 3.41 -11.26
C VAL A 51 0.96 4.16 -10.50
N GLY A 52 -0.16 3.46 -10.24
CA GLY A 52 -1.26 3.95 -9.43
C GLY A 52 -1.61 2.95 -8.34
N LEU A 53 -1.84 3.42 -7.12
CA LEU A 53 -2.30 2.62 -5.98
C LEU A 53 -3.58 3.24 -5.44
N GLY A 54 -4.55 2.41 -5.09
CA GLY A 54 -5.84 2.83 -4.55
C GLY A 54 -6.31 1.92 -3.42
N HIS A 55 -7.03 2.50 -2.46
CA HIS A 55 -7.52 1.79 -1.28
C HIS A 55 -8.91 2.29 -0.86
N ILE A 56 -9.77 1.33 -0.51
CA ILE A 56 -11.09 1.50 0.10
C ILE A 56 -11.03 0.90 1.50
N ARG A 57 -11.26 1.72 2.53
CA ARG A 57 -10.97 1.37 3.91
C ARG A 57 -12.22 1.00 4.69
N LEU A 58 -12.14 -0.14 5.38
CA LEU A 58 -12.97 -0.46 6.55
C LEU A 58 -12.07 -0.31 7.78
N SER A 59 -12.35 0.67 8.62
CA SER A 59 -11.50 1.11 9.73
C SER A 59 -11.76 0.24 10.97
N ILE A 60 -11.01 -0.86 11.10
CA ILE A 60 -11.09 -1.75 12.27
C ILE A 60 -10.00 -1.41 13.29
N VAL A 61 -8.74 -1.46 12.85
CA VAL A 61 -7.56 -1.09 13.65
C VAL A 61 -7.16 0.35 13.34
N ASP A 62 -6.99 1.17 14.38
CA ASP A 62 -6.69 2.61 14.33
C ASP A 62 -7.68 3.43 13.47
N PRO A 63 -8.86 3.85 13.99
CA PRO A 63 -9.85 4.59 13.21
C PRO A 63 -9.41 6.01 12.81
N SER A 64 -8.20 6.45 13.19
CA SER A 64 -7.71 7.78 12.85
C SER A 64 -7.32 7.90 11.37
N PRO A 65 -7.18 9.13 10.86
CA PRO A 65 -6.73 9.37 9.48
C PRO A 65 -5.32 8.84 9.17
N SER A 66 -4.47 8.59 10.17
CA SER A 66 -3.13 8.04 9.93
C SER A 66 -3.14 6.58 9.47
N GLY A 67 -4.27 5.87 9.66
CA GLY A 67 -4.49 4.55 9.08
C GLY A 67 -4.99 4.58 7.62
N ASN A 68 -5.20 5.77 7.03
CA ASN A 68 -5.61 5.88 5.64
C ASN A 68 -4.44 5.55 4.70
N GLN A 69 -4.76 4.81 3.64
CA GLN A 69 -3.80 4.30 2.68
C GLN A 69 -4.01 4.96 1.31
N PRO A 70 -2.99 5.06 0.45
CA PRO A 70 -1.68 4.40 0.53
C PRO A 70 -0.75 4.88 1.65
N PHE A 71 0.05 3.98 2.21
CA PHE A 71 1.16 4.34 3.09
C PHE A 71 2.35 4.83 2.27
N HIS A 72 3.12 5.74 2.86
CA HIS A 72 4.29 6.37 2.26
C HIS A 72 5.43 6.47 3.25
N ASP A 73 6.64 6.11 2.81
CA ASP A 73 7.83 6.40 3.59
C ASP A 73 8.13 7.92 3.65
N SER A 74 9.06 8.33 4.51
CA SER A 74 9.37 9.74 4.73
C SER A 74 9.99 10.45 3.52
N ARG A 75 10.55 9.69 2.57
CA ARG A 75 11.14 10.24 1.34
C ARG A 75 10.17 10.23 0.16
N GLY A 76 9.05 9.52 0.26
CA GLY A 76 8.13 9.33 -0.85
C GLY A 76 8.71 8.45 -1.95
N ASP A 77 9.60 7.52 -1.60
CA ASP A 77 10.19 6.56 -2.53
C ASP A 77 9.45 5.21 -2.49
N ILE A 78 8.88 4.87 -1.32
CA ILE A 78 8.18 3.60 -1.09
C ILE A 78 6.72 3.86 -0.78
N HIS A 79 5.83 3.15 -1.48
CA HIS A 79 4.38 3.32 -1.38
C HIS A 79 3.72 1.95 -1.25
N ALA A 80 2.71 1.81 -0.38
CA ALA A 80 2.04 0.53 -0.20
C ALA A 80 0.54 0.67 0.07
N VAL A 81 -0.23 -0.32 -0.40
CA VAL A 81 -1.62 -0.56 0.00
C VAL A 81 -1.76 -2.01 0.49
N VAL A 82 -2.57 -2.22 1.51
CA VAL A 82 -2.73 -3.47 2.24
C VAL A 82 -4.19 -3.62 2.63
N ASN A 83 -4.81 -4.72 2.23
CA ASN A 83 -6.09 -5.18 2.77
C ASN A 83 -5.80 -6.42 3.64
N GLY A 84 -5.94 -6.30 4.95
CA GLY A 84 -5.69 -7.41 5.85
C GLY A 84 -5.53 -6.98 7.30
N GLU A 85 -5.06 -7.93 8.10
CA GLU A 85 -4.65 -7.74 9.48
C GLU A 85 -3.27 -8.38 9.67
N LEU A 86 -2.28 -7.57 10.02
CA LEU A 86 -0.91 -8.02 10.27
C LEU A 86 -0.69 -8.26 11.76
N TYR A 87 -0.42 -9.52 12.09
CA TYR A 87 -0.14 -9.96 13.45
C TYR A 87 1.28 -9.58 13.86
N ASP A 88 1.51 -9.52 15.18
CA ASP A 88 2.79 -9.15 15.78
C ASP A 88 3.32 -7.77 15.33
N HIS A 89 2.44 -6.89 14.81
CA HIS A 89 2.85 -5.58 14.30
C HIS A 89 3.49 -4.70 15.38
N GLU A 90 2.98 -4.75 16.62
CA GLU A 90 3.53 -4.03 17.78
C GLU A 90 5.01 -4.37 18.01
N ARG A 91 5.36 -5.67 17.95
CA ARG A 91 6.75 -6.14 18.09
C ARG A 91 7.67 -5.53 17.04
N TYR A 92 7.22 -5.50 15.78
CA TYR A 92 8.03 -4.92 14.70
C TYR A 92 8.11 -3.40 14.81
N ARG A 93 7.06 -2.73 15.29
CA ARG A 93 7.09 -1.29 15.55
C ARG A 93 8.11 -0.95 16.62
N GLU A 94 8.14 -1.68 17.73
CA GLU A 94 9.16 -1.52 18.77
C GLU A 94 10.57 -1.79 18.22
N GLN A 95 10.76 -2.90 17.51
CA GLN A 95 12.05 -3.28 16.93
C GLN A 95 12.59 -2.23 15.95
N LEU A 96 11.72 -1.65 15.11
CA LEU A 96 12.09 -0.78 14.01
C LEU A 96 11.88 0.72 14.31
N ALA A 97 11.46 1.09 15.52
CA ALA A 97 11.17 2.47 15.89
C ALA A 97 12.36 3.43 15.72
N SER A 98 13.60 2.92 15.80
CA SER A 98 14.81 3.71 15.58
C SER A 98 15.17 3.90 14.10
N GLU A 99 14.59 3.09 13.21
CA GLU A 99 14.89 3.06 11.77
C GLU A 99 13.75 3.62 10.91
N PHE A 100 12.51 3.57 11.43
CA PHE A 100 11.30 3.96 10.72
C PHE A 100 10.41 4.86 11.59
N ASP A 101 10.07 6.02 11.05
CA ASP A 101 9.16 6.98 11.66
C ASP A 101 7.70 6.59 11.31
N PHE A 102 7.06 5.87 12.22
CA PHE A 102 5.66 5.46 12.06
C PHE A 102 4.70 6.63 12.29
N LYS A 103 3.78 6.86 11.36
CA LYS A 103 2.85 8.00 11.38
C LYS A 103 1.55 7.71 12.12
N GLY A 104 1.14 6.45 12.17
CA GLY A 104 -0.12 6.01 12.79
C GLY A 104 0.05 4.72 13.56
N ASN A 105 -1.04 4.12 14.03
CA ASN A 105 -1.02 2.84 14.74
C ASN A 105 -1.63 1.70 13.91
N SER A 106 -1.83 1.90 12.60
CA SER A 106 -2.26 0.81 11.73
C SER A 106 -1.20 -0.29 11.70
N ASP A 107 -1.65 -1.50 11.92
CA ASP A 107 -0.89 -2.74 11.77
C ASP A 107 -0.26 -2.85 10.36
N CYS A 108 -0.98 -2.38 9.34
CA CYS A 108 -0.55 -2.44 7.95
C CYS A 108 0.63 -1.52 7.60
N GLU A 109 0.93 -0.50 8.42
CA GLU A 109 2.05 0.42 8.19
C GLU A 109 3.41 -0.29 8.28
N ILE A 110 3.50 -1.41 9.02
CA ILE A 110 4.73 -2.19 9.16
C ILE A 110 5.25 -2.74 7.83
N VAL A 111 4.41 -2.83 6.78
CA VAL A 111 4.83 -3.32 5.46
C VAL A 111 5.98 -2.49 4.90
N ILE A 112 5.91 -1.16 4.99
CA ILE A 112 6.98 -0.29 4.50
C ILE A 112 8.22 -0.41 5.38
N ALA A 113 8.05 -0.45 6.70
CA ALA A 113 9.16 -0.60 7.64
C ALA A 113 9.93 -1.91 7.41
N LEU A 114 9.21 -3.03 7.30
CA LEU A 114 9.78 -4.36 7.02
C LEU A 114 10.45 -4.40 5.65
N TYR A 115 9.86 -3.81 4.61
CA TYR A 115 10.50 -3.71 3.30
C TYR A 115 11.82 -2.94 3.35
N LYS A 116 11.84 -1.80 4.05
CA LYS A 116 13.05 -0.98 4.18
C LYS A 116 14.16 -1.71 4.95
N HIS A 117 13.81 -2.50 5.96
CA HIS A 117 14.77 -3.25 6.77
C HIS A 117 15.26 -4.55 6.09
N TYR A 118 14.33 -5.39 5.60
CA TYR A 118 14.63 -6.73 5.08
C TYR A 118 14.73 -6.80 3.54
N GLY A 119 14.44 -5.72 2.81
CA GLY A 119 14.37 -5.70 1.35
C GLY A 119 13.31 -6.68 0.82
N ALA A 120 13.61 -7.35 -0.30
CA ALA A 120 12.68 -8.31 -0.94
C ALA A 120 12.29 -9.50 -0.03
N SER A 121 13.04 -9.77 1.05
CA SER A 121 12.72 -10.83 2.00
C SER A 121 11.65 -10.44 3.04
N PHE A 122 11.16 -9.20 3.04
CA PHE A 122 10.16 -8.73 4.01
C PHE A 122 8.90 -9.61 4.06
N LEU A 123 8.49 -10.20 2.93
CA LEU A 123 7.31 -11.07 2.86
C LEU A 123 7.40 -12.29 3.79
N SER A 124 8.61 -12.81 4.07
CA SER A 124 8.76 -13.95 4.99
C SER A 124 8.57 -13.57 6.47
N HIS A 125 8.53 -12.27 6.77
CA HIS A 125 8.38 -11.72 8.11
C HIS A 125 6.93 -11.33 8.41
N LEU A 126 6.09 -11.23 7.38
CA LEU A 126 4.67 -10.93 7.50
C LEU A 126 3.90 -12.15 8.02
N ARG A 127 3.10 -11.92 9.05
CA ARG A 127 2.15 -12.89 9.62
C ARG A 127 0.78 -12.22 9.64
N GLY A 128 -0.24 -12.91 9.19
CA GLY A 128 -1.57 -12.33 9.08
C GLY A 128 -2.36 -12.89 7.92
N GLU A 129 -3.55 -12.35 7.75
CA GLU A 129 -4.38 -12.50 6.55
C GLU A 129 -4.28 -11.19 5.79
N PHE A 130 -3.73 -11.21 4.57
CA PHE A 130 -3.46 -9.98 3.83
C PHE A 130 -3.40 -10.18 2.32
N ALA A 131 -3.76 -9.13 1.61
CA ALA A 131 -3.31 -8.84 0.25
C ALA A 131 -2.64 -7.47 0.25
N LEU A 132 -1.50 -7.34 -0.41
CA LEU A 132 -0.76 -6.08 -0.48
C LEU A 132 -0.21 -5.80 -1.88
N VAL A 133 0.01 -4.52 -2.12
CA VAL A 133 0.82 -4.00 -3.22
C VAL A 133 1.82 -3.00 -2.65
N LEU A 134 3.08 -3.10 -3.07
CA LEU A 134 4.15 -2.16 -2.72
C LEU A 134 4.92 -1.73 -3.97
N TRP A 135 5.21 -0.44 -4.08
CA TRP A 135 6.05 0.14 -5.11
C TRP A 135 7.31 0.75 -4.49
N ASP A 136 8.48 0.36 -5.01
CA ASP A 136 9.77 1.01 -4.77
C ASP A 136 10.18 1.79 -6.03
N ALA A 137 10.08 3.12 -5.96
CA ALA A 137 10.35 4.02 -7.08
C ALA A 137 11.83 4.04 -7.48
N LYS A 138 12.76 3.84 -6.53
CA LYS A 138 14.20 3.87 -6.82
C LYS A 138 14.67 2.65 -7.57
N ARG A 139 14.05 1.51 -7.28
CA ARG A 139 14.38 0.23 -7.92
C ARG A 139 13.45 -0.13 -9.08
N GLU A 140 12.41 0.67 -9.30
CA GLU A 140 11.30 0.37 -10.20
C GLU A 140 10.69 -1.03 -9.92
N LEU A 141 10.53 -1.37 -8.64
CA LEU A 141 10.04 -2.69 -8.22
C LEU A 141 8.60 -2.61 -7.72
N PHE A 142 7.75 -3.42 -8.34
CA PHE A 142 6.37 -3.63 -7.95
C PHE A 142 6.19 -5.00 -7.31
N PHE A 143 5.77 -5.04 -6.05
CA PHE A 143 5.41 -6.26 -5.34
C PHE A 143 3.89 -6.34 -5.25
N ALA A 144 3.33 -7.49 -5.62
CA ALA A 144 1.98 -7.89 -5.26
C ALA A 144 2.06 -9.24 -4.53
N ALA A 145 1.49 -9.31 -3.33
CA ALA A 145 1.55 -10.51 -2.51
C ALA A 145 0.23 -10.73 -1.78
N ARG A 146 -0.06 -12.01 -1.52
CA ARG A 146 -1.18 -12.45 -0.70
C ARG A 146 -0.67 -13.49 0.29
N ASP A 147 -1.28 -13.53 1.46
CA ASP A 147 -1.00 -14.56 2.45
C ASP A 147 -1.33 -15.98 1.94
N ARG A 148 -0.92 -17.00 2.70
CA ARG A 148 -1.00 -18.41 2.29
C ARG A 148 -2.37 -19.05 2.50
N ARG A 149 -3.29 -18.41 3.23
CA ARG A 149 -4.60 -18.97 3.54
C ARG A 149 -5.61 -18.56 2.47
N ASN A 150 -6.13 -19.57 1.76
CA ASN A 150 -7.31 -19.45 0.90
C ASN A 150 -8.54 -19.89 1.68
#